data_AF-N4X9M9-F1
#
_entry.id   AF-N4X9M9-F1
#
_cell.length_a   1.000
_cell.length_b   1.000
_cell.length_c   1.000
_cell.angle_alpha   90.00
_cell.angle_beta   90.00
_cell.angle_gamma   90.00
#
_symmetry.space_group_name_H-M   'P 1'
#
loop_
_entity.id
_entity.type
_entity.pdbx_description
1 polymer ?
#
loop_
_entity_poly.entity_id
_entity_poly.type
_entity_poly.pdbx_seq_one_letter_code
_entity_poly.pdbx_strand_id
1 'polypeptide(L)'
;MLASSIVATLSTLLPVLSSAQRIRSDPGIAGPPLEIVHLYNDQWPTGITVSKTGRKFSNYPSGLDPNNTNTGSNDKHAVAEILANGTEIPYPNVDINNPPNGAINYTVSPPVGANYPNHLIGVQSVVLDAQDRLWILDTGRALTADGTLVPAAPGGPKLIAVDLSSNSVLQTILFPPTVAYPTSYLNDIRLDLRPSLSGTTGKGIAYITDSSSEGRNGIVVVDLGSGDSWRRLDAIAEVRAERGFVPFVWGQPLYYIPGPDLPLTTVPLGSDGIALSASGEDLYFGPVGGRSLYSLPTERLRDRSDGSAELRAQAAVQRRGERGVSDGFETDTNGFVYVGNMEQNEVGFYNPENASVTLFVRDPRISWVDTTCV
;
A
#
# COMPACT_ATOMS: atom_id res chain seq x y z
N MET A 1 95.51 6.30 15.11
CA MET A 1 95.56 4.84 14.91
C MET A 1 94.30 4.44 14.17
N LEU A 2 94.49 3.69 13.08
CA LEU A 2 93.47 3.22 12.14
C LEU A 2 92.58 2.12 12.73
N ALA A 3 91.30 2.14 12.34
CA ALA A 3 90.45 1.01 11.90
C ALA A 3 88.97 1.39 12.08
N SER A 4 87.95 0.93 11.35
CA SER A 4 87.73 0.40 10.00
C SER A 4 86.23 0.00 9.97
N SER A 5 85.64 -0.13 8.76
CA SER A 5 84.42 -0.93 8.43
C SER A 5 83.06 -0.24 8.70
N ILE A 6 82.33 0.32 7.72
CA ILE A 6 81.56 -0.25 6.56
C ILE A 6 80.33 -1.09 6.99
N VAL A 7 79.20 -0.85 6.28
CA VAL A 7 77.93 -1.61 6.16
C VAL A 7 76.85 -1.13 7.16
N ALA A 8 75.60 -0.79 6.82
CA ALA A 8 74.78 -1.03 5.63
C ALA A 8 73.73 0.08 5.44
N THR A 9 73.49 0.38 4.18
CA THR A 9 72.27 0.91 3.57
C THR A 9 71.02 0.08 3.93
N LEU A 10 69.85 0.71 3.80
CA LEU A 10 68.50 0.12 3.80
C LEU A 10 67.91 -0.30 5.16
N SER A 11 67.09 0.58 5.72
CA SER A 11 65.77 0.22 6.22
C SER A 11 64.76 1.08 5.48
N THR A 12 64.57 0.84 4.18
CA THR A 12 63.32 0.27 3.66
C THR A 12 62.10 0.57 4.53
N LEU A 13 61.21 1.38 3.96
CA LEU A 13 59.76 1.19 3.94
C LEU A 13 59.19 0.40 5.12
N LEU A 14 58.41 1.07 5.97
CA LEU A 14 57.15 0.58 6.54
C LEU A 14 56.55 1.70 7.42
N PRO A 15 55.69 2.55 6.83
CA PRO A 15 54.28 2.40 7.18
C PRO A 15 53.43 2.30 5.91
N VAL A 16 53.88 1.50 4.95
CA VAL A 16 53.00 1.02 3.87
C VAL A 16 52.78 -0.46 4.15
N LEU A 17 51.95 -0.77 5.15
CA LEU A 17 51.29 -2.07 5.38
C LEU A 17 50.43 -2.08 6.67
N SER A 18 49.95 -0.92 7.13
CA SER A 18 48.67 -0.90 7.86
C SER A 18 47.59 -0.39 6.92
N SER A 19 47.47 -1.04 5.75
CA SER A 19 46.14 -1.22 5.20
C SER A 19 45.43 -2.17 6.15
N ALA A 20 44.96 -1.63 7.28
CA ALA A 20 44.03 -2.34 8.14
C ALA A 20 42.97 -2.92 7.21
N GLN A 21 42.88 -4.25 7.19
CA GLN A 21 41.88 -4.98 6.42
C GLN A 21 40.53 -4.41 6.87
N ARG A 22 39.98 -3.44 6.13
CA ARG A 22 38.63 -2.95 6.39
C ARG A 22 37.74 -4.16 6.15
N ILE A 23 37.34 -4.81 7.23
CA ILE A 23 36.33 -5.84 7.19
C ILE A 23 35.14 -5.21 6.48
N ARG A 24 34.68 -5.86 5.41
CA ARG A 24 33.52 -5.37 4.66
C ARG A 24 32.35 -5.30 5.65
N SER A 25 31.82 -4.12 5.83
CA SER A 25 30.64 -3.85 6.64
C SER A 25 29.55 -3.30 5.73
N ASP A 26 28.32 -3.70 5.97
CA ASP A 26 27.17 -3.06 5.35
C ASP A 26 27.00 -1.65 5.95
N PRO A 27 27.07 -0.57 5.16
CA PRO A 27 26.89 0.78 5.68
C PRO A 27 25.47 1.03 6.19
N GLY A 28 24.47 0.23 5.76
CA GLY A 28 23.07 0.37 6.14
C GLY A 28 22.36 1.62 5.62
N ILE A 29 23.08 2.55 5.00
CA ILE A 29 22.56 3.83 4.48
C ILE A 29 23.06 4.04 3.05
N ALA A 30 22.18 4.49 2.15
CA ALA A 30 22.50 4.90 0.78
C ALA A 30 21.41 5.83 0.21
N GLY A 31 21.75 6.61 -0.81
CA GLY A 31 20.80 7.49 -1.48
C GLY A 31 20.63 8.87 -0.81
N PRO A 32 19.55 9.60 -1.14
CA PRO A 32 19.27 10.93 -0.59
C PRO A 32 18.95 10.88 0.92
N PRO A 33 19.19 11.98 1.66
CA PRO A 33 18.84 12.04 3.09
C PRO A 33 17.32 12.05 3.30
N LEU A 34 16.87 11.41 4.38
CA LEU A 34 15.46 11.43 4.78
C LEU A 34 15.15 12.62 5.69
N GLU A 35 13.98 13.23 5.47
CA GLU A 35 13.34 14.20 6.36
C GLU A 35 12.18 13.54 7.10
N ILE A 36 12.09 13.74 8.41
CA ILE A 36 10.93 13.31 9.20
C ILE A 36 9.90 14.42 9.13
N VAL A 37 8.78 14.14 8.48
CA VAL A 37 7.68 15.10 8.28
C VAL A 37 6.64 15.03 9.39
N HIS A 38 6.38 13.83 9.92
CA HIS A 38 5.39 13.60 10.97
C HIS A 38 5.71 12.32 11.76
N LEU A 39 5.28 12.27 13.02
CA LEU A 39 5.36 11.09 13.88
C LEU A 39 3.98 10.79 14.46
N TYR A 40 3.49 9.58 14.22
CA TYR A 40 2.21 9.11 14.76
C TYR A 40 2.44 8.48 16.13
N ASN A 41 1.71 8.95 17.13
CA ASN A 41 1.92 8.53 18.53
C ASN A 41 0.66 7.92 19.18
N ASP A 42 -0.50 8.01 18.54
CA ASP A 42 -1.77 7.46 19.07
C ASP A 42 -2.32 6.32 18.21
N GLN A 43 -2.81 6.64 17.01
CA GLN A 43 -3.35 5.66 16.06
C GLN A 43 -2.27 5.19 15.07
N TRP A 44 -2.30 3.91 14.70
CA TRP A 44 -1.37 3.35 13.70
C TRP A 44 -1.89 3.64 12.28
N PRO A 45 -1.20 4.44 11.46
CA PRO A 45 -1.61 4.69 10.08
C PRO A 45 -1.12 3.62 9.10
N THR A 46 -1.72 3.58 7.92
CA THR A 46 -1.15 2.88 6.74
C THR A 46 -0.84 3.86 5.62
N GLY A 47 -1.81 4.71 5.25
CA GLY A 47 -1.66 5.67 4.17
C GLY A 47 -1.24 7.07 4.60
N ILE A 48 -0.50 7.73 3.70
CA ILE A 48 -0.31 9.18 3.68
C ILE A 48 -0.37 9.69 2.24
N THR A 49 -1.03 10.82 2.03
CA THR A 49 -1.03 11.51 0.73
C THR A 49 -0.91 13.02 0.93
N VAL A 50 -0.32 13.71 -0.06
CA VAL A 50 0.03 15.14 0.03
C VAL A 50 -0.60 15.90 -1.14
N SER A 51 -1.37 16.94 -0.82
CA SER A 51 -2.02 17.80 -1.83
C SER A 51 -1.02 18.66 -2.56
N LYS A 52 -1.44 19.18 -3.71
CA LYS A 52 -0.64 20.17 -4.48
C LYS A 52 -0.35 21.44 -3.68
N THR A 53 -1.15 21.70 -2.65
CA THR A 53 -1.00 22.84 -1.73
C THR A 53 -0.25 22.49 -0.44
N GLY A 54 0.21 21.24 -0.29
CA GLY A 54 1.00 20.76 0.85
C GLY A 54 0.20 20.29 2.06
N ARG A 55 -1.15 20.21 1.95
CA ARG A 55 -2.02 19.56 2.95
C ARG A 55 -1.74 18.07 2.96
N LYS A 56 -1.75 17.45 4.13
CA LYS A 56 -1.36 16.04 4.30
C LYS A 56 -2.53 15.30 4.93
N PHE A 57 -2.84 14.12 4.41
CA PHE A 57 -3.95 13.32 4.89
C PHE A 57 -3.46 11.90 5.14
N SER A 58 -3.93 11.32 6.24
CA SER A 58 -3.63 9.94 6.61
C SER A 58 -4.88 9.20 7.01
N ASN A 59 -4.83 7.88 6.87
CA ASN A 59 -5.88 6.99 7.33
C ASN A 59 -5.36 6.01 8.38
N TYR A 60 -6.30 5.53 9.19
CA TYR A 60 -6.04 4.64 10.32
C TYR A 60 -6.99 3.44 10.21
N PRO A 61 -6.54 2.32 9.66
CA PRO A 61 -7.42 1.19 9.41
C PRO A 61 -7.79 0.49 10.71
N SER A 62 -9.09 0.41 10.98
CA SER A 62 -9.64 -0.42 12.06
C SER A 62 -9.44 -1.92 11.82
N GLY A 63 -9.08 -2.33 10.60
CA GLY A 63 -8.90 -3.74 10.26
C GLY A 63 -7.51 -4.30 10.55
N LEU A 64 -6.53 -3.47 10.95
CA LEU A 64 -5.16 -3.90 11.24
C LEU A 64 -4.74 -3.66 12.71
N ASP A 65 -5.26 -2.62 13.34
CA ASP A 65 -5.02 -2.31 14.75
C ASP A 65 -6.36 -2.11 15.49
N PRO A 66 -6.70 -2.91 16.52
CA PRO A 66 -7.91 -2.70 17.32
C PRO A 66 -7.99 -1.32 17.98
N ASN A 67 -6.86 -0.63 18.22
CA ASN A 67 -6.83 0.73 18.75
C ASN A 67 -7.41 1.76 17.75
N ASN A 68 -7.45 1.43 16.46
CA ASN A 68 -8.08 2.26 15.44
C ASN A 68 -9.60 2.07 15.34
N THR A 69 -10.16 1.04 15.99
CA THR A 69 -11.60 0.76 15.90
C THR A 69 -12.41 1.85 16.61
N ASN A 70 -13.16 2.63 15.83
CA ASN A 70 -14.08 3.63 16.35
C ASN A 70 -15.31 2.95 17.00
N THR A 71 -15.61 3.30 18.25
CA THR A 71 -16.75 2.76 19.03
C THR A 71 -17.93 3.73 19.13
N GLY A 72 -17.90 4.80 18.33
CA GLY A 72 -18.87 5.90 18.31
C GLY A 72 -18.69 6.91 19.45
N SER A 73 -17.72 6.69 20.34
CA SER A 73 -17.53 7.52 21.56
C SER A 73 -16.08 7.60 22.07
N ASN A 74 -15.10 7.10 21.32
CA ASN A 74 -13.70 7.01 21.74
C ASN A 74 -12.76 7.96 20.96
N ASP A 75 -13.32 8.94 20.26
CA ASP A 75 -12.59 9.97 19.50
C ASP A 75 -11.56 9.44 18.48
N LYS A 76 -11.67 8.17 18.05
CA LYS A 76 -10.82 7.61 17.00
C LYS A 76 -11.26 8.08 15.63
N HIS A 77 -10.31 8.38 14.75
CA HIS A 77 -10.59 8.83 13.39
C HIS A 77 -10.17 7.75 12.40
N ALA A 78 -10.94 7.57 11.33
CA ALA A 78 -10.56 6.71 10.21
C ALA A 78 -9.68 7.47 9.21
N VAL A 79 -9.91 8.78 9.06
CA VAL A 79 -9.11 9.69 8.24
C VAL A 79 -8.87 11.00 8.97
N ALA A 80 -7.64 11.49 8.94
CA ALA A 80 -7.27 12.79 9.49
C ALA A 80 -6.48 13.65 8.50
N GLU A 81 -6.64 14.96 8.62
CA GLU A 81 -5.69 15.94 8.08
C GLU A 81 -4.60 16.21 9.12
N ILE A 82 -3.35 16.20 8.68
CA ILE A 82 -2.18 16.52 9.52
C ILE A 82 -1.86 18.00 9.33
N LEU A 83 -2.01 18.76 10.41
CA LEU A 83 -1.76 20.20 10.43
C LEU A 83 -0.26 20.52 10.60
N ALA A 84 0.12 21.77 10.31
CA ALA A 84 1.52 22.21 10.33
C ALA A 84 2.20 22.11 11.71
N ASN A 85 1.43 22.09 12.80
CA ASN A 85 1.90 21.88 14.16
C ASN A 85 2.01 20.38 14.53
N GLY A 86 1.74 19.46 13.60
CA GLY A 86 1.72 18.02 13.82
C GLY A 86 0.46 17.48 14.48
N THR A 87 -0.59 18.30 14.68
CA THR A 87 -1.87 17.77 15.20
C THR A 87 -2.71 17.16 14.08
N GLU A 88 -3.38 16.07 14.40
CA GLU A 88 -4.26 15.33 13.50
C GLU A 88 -5.72 15.72 13.80
N ILE A 89 -6.48 16.10 12.77
CA ILE A 89 -7.91 16.43 12.91
C ILE A 89 -8.77 15.56 11.98
N PRO A 90 -9.96 15.09 12.41
CA PRO A 90 -10.79 14.23 11.57
C PRO A 90 -11.20 14.92 10.29
N TYR A 91 -11.05 14.21 9.17
CA TYR A 91 -11.30 14.74 7.84
C TYR A 91 -12.28 13.86 7.05
N PRO A 92 -13.20 14.41 6.22
CA PRO A 92 -13.49 15.85 6.05
C PRO A 92 -14.10 16.55 7.27
N ASN A 93 -14.67 15.79 8.20
CA ASN A 93 -15.24 16.31 9.43
C ASN A 93 -15.37 15.19 10.48
N VAL A 94 -15.78 15.58 11.68
CA VAL A 94 -16.00 14.66 12.80
C VAL A 94 -17.18 13.71 12.57
N ASP A 95 -18.25 14.17 11.92
CA ASP A 95 -19.49 13.38 11.76
C ASP A 95 -19.25 12.12 10.93
N ILE A 96 -18.63 12.26 9.76
CA ILE A 96 -18.34 11.12 8.88
C ILE A 96 -17.37 10.12 9.52
N ASN A 97 -16.47 10.58 10.40
CA ASN A 97 -15.52 9.71 11.12
C ASN A 97 -16.15 8.96 12.30
N ASN A 98 -17.36 9.33 12.73
CA ASN A 98 -18.02 8.74 13.91
C ASN A 98 -19.30 8.01 13.51
N PRO A 99 -19.20 6.74 13.06
CA PRO A 99 -20.38 5.91 12.79
C PRO A 99 -21.23 5.73 14.07
N PRO A 100 -22.58 5.83 13.97
CA PRO A 100 -23.45 5.59 15.12
C PRO A 100 -23.25 4.20 15.71
N ASN A 101 -23.02 4.09 17.02
CA ASN A 101 -22.71 2.84 17.71
C ASN A 101 -21.39 2.16 17.28
N GLY A 102 -20.52 2.88 16.56
CA GLY A 102 -19.19 2.42 16.17
C GLY A 102 -19.11 1.66 14.83
N ALA A 103 -17.90 1.23 14.51
CA ALA A 103 -17.54 0.59 13.25
C ALA A 103 -17.99 -0.89 13.15
N ILE A 104 -18.51 -1.49 14.22
CA ILE A 104 -18.94 -2.90 14.28
C ILE A 104 -20.41 -2.97 14.67
N ASN A 105 -21.17 -3.74 13.90
CA ASN A 105 -22.55 -4.08 14.22
C ASN A 105 -22.62 -5.37 15.06
N TYR A 106 -22.85 -5.20 16.37
CA TYR A 106 -23.04 -6.29 17.32
C TYR A 106 -24.49 -6.79 17.44
N THR A 107 -25.44 -6.24 16.68
CA THR A 107 -26.86 -6.69 16.74
C THR A 107 -27.12 -7.98 15.98
N VAL A 108 -26.11 -8.52 15.30
CA VAL A 108 -26.14 -9.78 14.54
C VAL A 108 -25.05 -10.73 15.03
N SER A 109 -25.24 -12.04 14.81
CA SER A 109 -24.30 -13.08 15.20
C SER A 109 -23.97 -14.01 14.03
N PRO A 110 -22.70 -14.13 13.60
CA PRO A 110 -21.54 -13.40 14.12
C PRO A 110 -21.60 -11.88 13.83
N PRO A 111 -20.89 -11.03 14.60
CA PRO A 111 -20.80 -9.59 14.33
C PRO A 111 -20.22 -9.31 12.94
N VAL A 112 -20.59 -8.17 12.37
CA VAL A 112 -20.15 -7.71 11.05
C VAL A 112 -19.73 -6.25 11.12
N GLY A 113 -18.99 -5.76 10.13
CA GLY A 113 -18.71 -4.33 10.02
C GLY A 113 -20.00 -3.54 9.87
N ALA A 114 -20.06 -2.36 10.49
CA ALA A 114 -21.22 -1.48 10.34
C ALA A 114 -21.36 -1.04 8.87
N ASN A 115 -22.60 -0.83 8.42
CA ASN A 115 -22.91 -0.64 7.01
C ASN A 115 -23.48 0.76 6.72
N TYR A 116 -23.01 1.76 7.44
CA TYR A 116 -23.43 3.14 7.25
C TYR A 116 -22.80 3.74 5.98
N PRO A 117 -23.58 4.05 4.92
CA PRO A 117 -23.01 4.56 3.67
C PRO A 117 -22.37 5.95 3.80
N ASN A 118 -22.81 6.72 4.79
CA ASN A 118 -22.41 8.10 5.02
C ASN A 118 -21.40 8.23 6.18
N HIS A 119 -20.81 7.14 6.65
CA HIS A 119 -19.77 7.15 7.68
C HIS A 119 -18.60 6.25 7.28
N LEU A 120 -17.42 6.57 7.77
CA LEU A 120 -16.21 5.79 7.61
C LEU A 120 -16.22 4.63 8.61
N ILE A 121 -15.88 3.43 8.14
CA ILE A 121 -15.93 2.19 8.92
C ILE A 121 -14.52 1.65 9.13
N GLY A 122 -13.83 1.29 8.05
CA GLY A 122 -12.48 0.77 8.07
C GLY A 122 -11.68 1.22 6.86
N VAL A 123 -11.25 2.48 6.88
CA VAL A 123 -10.51 3.10 5.78
C VAL A 123 -9.09 2.53 5.72
N GLN A 124 -8.75 1.96 4.57
CA GLN A 124 -7.47 1.32 4.34
C GLN A 124 -6.51 2.17 3.49
N SER A 125 -7.04 3.02 2.60
CA SER A 125 -6.20 3.88 1.77
C SER A 125 -6.85 5.25 1.52
N VAL A 126 -5.99 6.27 1.45
CA VAL A 126 -6.33 7.62 1.00
C VAL A 126 -5.35 8.06 -0.08
N VAL A 127 -5.87 8.50 -1.22
CA VAL A 127 -5.06 9.00 -2.33
C VAL A 127 -5.63 10.29 -2.88
N LEU A 128 -4.75 11.14 -3.39
CA LEU A 128 -5.15 12.32 -4.15
C LEU A 128 -5.12 12.03 -5.64
N ASP A 129 -6.07 12.59 -6.36
CA ASP A 129 -6.08 12.52 -7.81
C ASP A 129 -5.45 13.75 -8.47
N ALA A 130 -5.31 13.70 -9.80
CA ALA A 130 -4.73 14.80 -10.56
C ALA A 130 -5.56 16.11 -10.52
N GLN A 131 -6.78 16.10 -9.95
CA GLN A 131 -7.63 17.27 -9.73
C GLN A 131 -7.57 17.78 -8.28
N ASP A 132 -6.68 17.23 -7.45
CA ASP A 132 -6.54 17.55 -6.01
C ASP A 132 -7.82 17.21 -5.22
N ARG A 133 -8.52 16.13 -5.60
CA ARG A 133 -9.63 15.54 -4.83
C ARG A 133 -9.11 14.37 -4.00
N LEU A 134 -9.50 14.30 -2.73
CA LEU A 134 -9.14 13.19 -1.86
C LEU A 134 -10.10 12.02 -2.10
N TRP A 135 -9.55 10.86 -2.39
CA TRP A 135 -10.28 9.61 -2.51
C TRP A 135 -9.99 8.74 -1.29
N ILE A 136 -11.05 8.26 -0.64
CA ILE A 136 -11.01 7.47 0.58
C ILE A 136 -11.57 6.08 0.27
N LEU A 137 -10.75 5.05 0.44
CA LEU A 137 -11.12 3.66 0.22
C LEU A 137 -11.42 2.96 1.54
N ASP A 138 -12.68 2.57 1.73
CA ASP A 138 -13.19 1.95 2.95
C ASP A 138 -13.50 0.48 2.70
N THR A 139 -12.89 -0.40 3.50
CA THR A 139 -13.08 -1.85 3.45
C THR A 139 -14.41 -2.29 4.03
N GLY A 140 -15.03 -1.47 4.88
CA GLY A 140 -16.18 -1.86 5.69
C GLY A 140 -15.86 -2.91 6.76
N ARG A 141 -14.58 -3.12 7.11
CA ARG A 141 -14.13 -4.14 8.08
C ARG A 141 -13.41 -3.50 9.27
N ALA A 142 -13.57 -4.11 10.44
CA ALA A 142 -12.95 -3.63 11.67
C ALA A 142 -12.56 -4.79 12.58
N LEU A 143 -11.56 -4.59 13.42
CA LEU A 143 -11.17 -5.52 14.45
C LEU A 143 -12.02 -5.29 15.70
N THR A 144 -12.55 -6.37 16.26
CA THR A 144 -13.02 -6.38 17.64
C THR A 144 -11.85 -6.14 18.60
N ALA A 145 -12.14 -5.84 19.86
CA ALA A 145 -11.13 -5.58 20.89
C ALA A 145 -10.17 -6.77 21.13
N ASP A 146 -10.57 -8.00 20.80
CA ASP A 146 -9.73 -9.20 20.87
C ASP A 146 -8.92 -9.47 19.59
N GLY A 147 -9.02 -8.61 18.57
CA GLY A 147 -8.28 -8.76 17.31
C GLY A 147 -8.96 -9.67 16.27
N THR A 148 -10.26 -9.96 16.41
CA THR A 148 -11.02 -10.67 15.38
C THR A 148 -11.50 -9.70 14.29
N LEU A 149 -11.09 -9.94 13.04
CA LEU A 149 -11.51 -9.12 11.90
C LEU A 149 -12.91 -9.51 11.44
N VAL A 150 -13.91 -8.64 11.68
CA VAL A 150 -15.28 -8.93 11.27
C VAL A 150 -15.45 -8.81 9.75
N PRO A 151 -16.32 -9.62 9.13
CA PRO A 151 -16.60 -9.50 7.70
C PRO A 151 -17.35 -8.20 7.40
N ALA A 152 -17.16 -7.69 6.19
CA ALA A 152 -17.90 -6.53 5.71
C ALA A 152 -19.38 -6.87 5.46
N ALA A 153 -20.27 -5.93 5.76
CA ALA A 153 -21.68 -6.00 5.40
C ALA A 153 -21.99 -5.14 4.16
N PRO A 154 -23.02 -5.49 3.35
CA PRO A 154 -23.44 -4.67 2.21
C PRO A 154 -23.73 -3.21 2.63
N GLY A 155 -23.08 -2.25 1.95
CA GLY A 155 -23.10 -0.82 2.29
C GLY A 155 -21.89 -0.33 3.09
N GLY A 156 -21.07 -1.24 3.64
CA GLY A 156 -19.80 -0.92 4.29
C GLY A 156 -18.70 -0.57 3.29
N PRO A 157 -18.29 -1.50 2.40
CA PRO A 157 -17.23 -1.27 1.42
C PRO A 157 -17.60 -0.19 0.40
N LYS A 158 -16.75 0.83 0.28
CA LYS A 158 -17.05 2.01 -0.55
C LYS A 158 -15.81 2.81 -0.91
N LEU A 159 -15.96 3.61 -1.97
CA LEU A 159 -15.00 4.62 -2.40
C LEU A 159 -15.65 6.00 -2.32
N ILE A 160 -15.03 6.93 -1.62
CA ILE A 160 -15.58 8.27 -1.35
C ILE A 160 -14.64 9.32 -1.93
N ALA A 161 -15.18 10.25 -2.71
CA ALA A 161 -14.46 11.44 -3.18
C ALA A 161 -14.81 12.63 -2.30
N VAL A 162 -13.81 13.40 -1.89
CA VAL A 162 -13.94 14.61 -1.09
C VAL A 162 -13.26 15.77 -1.81
N ASP A 163 -13.99 16.88 -1.93
CA ASP A 163 -13.44 18.13 -2.42
C ASP A 163 -12.60 18.80 -1.33
N LEU A 164 -11.34 19.11 -1.64
CA LEU A 164 -10.46 19.75 -0.67
C LEU A 164 -10.78 21.24 -0.45
N SER A 165 -11.46 21.91 -1.38
CA SER A 165 -11.75 23.35 -1.25
C SER A 165 -12.91 23.63 -0.29
N SER A 166 -13.94 22.79 -0.33
CA SER A 166 -15.11 22.86 0.55
C SER A 166 -15.09 21.86 1.70
N ASN A 167 -14.12 20.94 1.73
CA ASN A 167 -14.06 19.80 2.65
C ASN A 167 -15.39 19.01 2.67
N SER A 168 -16.00 18.82 1.50
CA SER A 168 -17.31 18.16 1.36
C SER A 168 -17.22 16.92 0.50
N VAL A 169 -17.98 15.88 0.87
CA VAL A 169 -18.13 14.68 0.05
C VAL A 169 -18.76 15.05 -1.30
N LEU A 170 -18.09 14.70 -2.38
CA LEU A 170 -18.56 14.86 -3.76
C LEU A 170 -19.38 13.66 -4.22
N GLN A 171 -18.93 12.46 -3.84
CA GLN A 171 -19.50 11.20 -4.32
C GLN A 171 -19.15 10.05 -3.37
N THR A 172 -20.09 9.13 -3.20
CA THR A 172 -19.87 7.83 -2.55
C THR A 172 -20.27 6.73 -3.53
N ILE A 173 -19.33 5.84 -3.84
CA ILE A 173 -19.54 4.65 -4.67
C ILE A 173 -19.55 3.43 -3.76
N LEU A 174 -20.70 2.78 -3.62
CA LEU A 174 -20.82 1.54 -2.84
C LEU A 174 -20.43 0.33 -3.68
N PHE A 175 -19.64 -0.58 -3.11
CA PHE A 175 -19.30 -1.82 -3.80
C PHE A 175 -20.31 -2.92 -3.50
N PRO A 176 -20.90 -3.56 -4.53
CA PRO A 176 -21.78 -4.68 -4.33
C PRO A 176 -20.99 -5.91 -3.82
N PRO A 177 -21.64 -6.89 -3.15
CA PRO A 177 -20.99 -8.11 -2.67
C PRO A 177 -20.37 -9.00 -3.75
N THR A 178 -20.67 -8.75 -5.02
CA THR A 178 -20.05 -9.39 -6.19
C THR A 178 -18.70 -8.78 -6.56
N VAL A 179 -18.38 -7.60 -6.00
CA VAL A 179 -17.15 -6.85 -6.24
C VAL A 179 -16.28 -6.79 -4.99
N ALA A 180 -16.88 -6.47 -3.84
CA ALA A 180 -16.23 -6.53 -2.54
C ALA A 180 -16.90 -7.64 -1.73
N TYR A 181 -16.25 -8.80 -1.65
CA TYR A 181 -16.77 -9.91 -0.86
C TYR A 181 -16.74 -9.55 0.64
N PRO A 182 -17.52 -10.23 1.49
CA PRO A 182 -17.47 -10.01 2.94
C PRO A 182 -16.06 -10.17 3.54
N THR A 183 -15.22 -11.01 2.91
CA THR A 183 -13.84 -11.28 3.32
C THR A 183 -12.81 -10.54 2.47
N SER A 184 -13.22 -9.68 1.52
CA SER A 184 -12.28 -8.82 0.78
C SER A 184 -11.59 -7.85 1.74
N TYR A 185 -10.39 -7.41 1.37
CA TYR A 185 -9.67 -6.36 2.05
C TYR A 185 -9.10 -5.42 0.99
N LEU A 186 -9.96 -4.49 0.53
CA LEU A 186 -9.60 -3.51 -0.49
C LEU A 186 -8.51 -2.61 0.07
N ASN A 187 -7.34 -2.61 -0.57
CA ASN A 187 -6.16 -2.01 0.03
C ASN A 187 -5.72 -0.77 -0.72
N ASP A 188 -4.99 -0.95 -1.81
CA ASP A 188 -4.37 0.15 -2.52
C ASP A 188 -5.12 0.52 -3.80
N ILE A 189 -5.05 1.78 -4.20
CA ILE A 189 -5.84 2.34 -5.32
C ILE A 189 -5.01 3.24 -6.24
N ARG A 190 -5.24 3.14 -7.55
CA ARG A 190 -4.73 4.10 -8.54
C ARG A 190 -5.82 4.58 -9.47
N LEU A 191 -5.75 5.86 -9.83
CA LEU A 191 -6.79 6.57 -10.57
C LEU A 191 -6.24 7.03 -11.92
N ASP A 192 -7.00 6.81 -12.98
CA ASP A 192 -6.70 7.33 -14.30
C ASP A 192 -7.87 8.20 -14.77
N LEU A 193 -7.64 9.51 -14.83
CA LEU A 193 -8.66 10.52 -15.14
C LEU A 193 -8.71 10.87 -16.63
N ARG A 194 -8.01 10.14 -17.50
CA ARG A 194 -7.97 10.47 -18.92
C ARG A 194 -9.32 10.19 -19.58
N PRO A 195 -9.92 11.17 -20.28
CA PRO A 195 -11.26 11.01 -20.84
C PRO A 195 -11.30 10.06 -22.04
N SER A 196 -10.15 9.75 -22.64
CA SER A 196 -10.03 8.91 -23.84
C SER A 196 -9.99 7.40 -23.55
N LEU A 197 -10.11 6.98 -22.28
CA LEU A 197 -10.00 5.58 -21.91
C LEU A 197 -11.20 4.78 -22.42
N SER A 198 -10.92 3.70 -23.16
CA SER A 198 -11.91 2.74 -23.63
C SER A 198 -12.65 2.06 -22.48
N GLY A 199 -13.94 1.78 -22.69
CA GLY A 199 -14.76 1.06 -21.70
C GLY A 199 -15.10 1.86 -20.45
N THR A 200 -14.98 3.20 -20.50
CA THR A 200 -15.32 4.11 -19.40
C THR A 200 -16.32 5.17 -19.85
N THR A 201 -16.91 5.90 -18.89
CA THR A 201 -17.75 7.09 -19.12
C THR A 201 -16.94 8.34 -19.48
N GLY A 202 -15.61 8.27 -19.48
CA GLY A 202 -14.71 9.41 -19.71
C GLY A 202 -14.54 10.33 -18.50
N LYS A 203 -15.09 9.98 -17.32
CA LYS A 203 -14.91 10.73 -16.06
C LYS A 203 -13.84 10.16 -15.14
N GLY A 204 -13.10 9.16 -15.62
CA GLY A 204 -12.02 8.48 -14.93
C GLY A 204 -12.36 7.06 -14.47
N ILE A 205 -11.32 6.30 -14.17
CA ILE A 205 -11.39 4.91 -13.70
C ILE A 205 -10.49 4.74 -12.48
N ALA A 206 -10.88 3.89 -11.53
CA ALA A 206 -10.02 3.40 -10.46
C ALA A 206 -9.67 1.93 -10.64
N TYR A 207 -8.45 1.57 -10.23
CA TYR A 207 -7.97 0.20 -10.07
C TYR A 207 -7.63 0.01 -8.60
N ILE A 208 -8.16 -1.04 -7.98
CA ILE A 208 -8.07 -1.30 -6.55
C ILE A 208 -7.62 -2.74 -6.32
N THR A 209 -6.67 -2.95 -5.43
CA THR A 209 -6.24 -4.30 -5.04
C THR A 209 -7.09 -4.87 -3.91
N ASP A 210 -7.24 -6.18 -3.89
CA ASP A 210 -7.83 -6.92 -2.78
C ASP A 210 -6.73 -7.77 -2.13
N SER A 211 -6.23 -7.32 -0.99
CA SER A 211 -5.05 -7.90 -0.30
C SER A 211 -5.42 -8.94 0.76
N SER A 212 -6.71 -9.28 0.89
CA SER A 212 -7.25 -10.18 1.92
C SER A 212 -6.36 -11.38 2.22
N SER A 213 -6.10 -11.59 3.52
CA SER A 213 -5.45 -12.80 4.06
C SER A 213 -6.32 -14.07 3.93
N GLU A 214 -7.59 -13.93 3.54
CA GLU A 214 -8.55 -15.02 3.40
C GLU A 214 -8.63 -15.56 1.95
N GLY A 215 -7.82 -15.02 1.03
CA GLY A 215 -7.36 -15.70 -0.18
C GLY A 215 -8.19 -15.53 -1.47
N ARG A 216 -9.34 -14.84 -1.45
CA ARG A 216 -10.06 -14.45 -2.68
C ARG A 216 -9.64 -13.06 -3.15
N ASN A 217 -8.38 -12.94 -3.50
CA ASN A 217 -7.78 -11.70 -4.01
C ASN A 217 -8.14 -11.46 -5.48
N GLY A 218 -7.95 -10.24 -5.95
CA GLY A 218 -8.23 -9.81 -7.31
C GLY A 218 -8.00 -8.31 -7.48
N ILE A 219 -8.30 -7.81 -8.68
CA ILE A 219 -8.27 -6.38 -8.99
C ILE A 219 -9.70 -5.90 -9.22
N VAL A 220 -10.15 -4.95 -8.42
CA VAL A 220 -11.41 -4.24 -8.58
C VAL A 220 -11.20 -3.06 -9.52
N VAL A 221 -12.12 -2.88 -10.46
CA VAL A 221 -12.12 -1.78 -11.42
C VAL A 221 -13.41 -0.98 -11.22
N VAL A 222 -13.32 0.34 -11.18
CA VAL A 222 -14.45 1.25 -10.89
C VAL A 222 -14.50 2.35 -11.93
N ASP A 223 -15.63 2.48 -12.63
CA ASP A 223 -15.90 3.68 -13.42
C ASP A 223 -16.37 4.80 -12.50
N LEU A 224 -15.60 5.89 -12.42
CA LEU A 224 -15.86 6.96 -11.47
C LEU A 224 -17.09 7.80 -11.87
N GLY A 225 -17.47 7.79 -13.15
CA GLY A 225 -18.60 8.56 -13.65
C GLY A 225 -19.94 7.88 -13.46
N SER A 226 -20.03 6.56 -13.68
CA SER A 226 -21.25 5.79 -13.43
C SER A 226 -21.32 5.21 -12.02
N GLY A 227 -20.18 5.01 -11.36
CA GLY A 227 -20.08 4.26 -10.11
C GLY A 227 -20.12 2.74 -10.30
N ASP A 228 -20.20 2.25 -11.54
CA ASP A 228 -20.18 0.81 -11.82
C ASP A 228 -18.81 0.22 -11.47
N SER A 229 -18.82 -0.95 -10.84
CA SER A 229 -17.60 -1.67 -10.48
C SER A 229 -17.67 -3.15 -10.86
N TRP A 230 -16.50 -3.75 -11.12
CA TRP A 230 -16.35 -5.15 -11.45
C TRP A 230 -14.99 -5.68 -10.98
N ARG A 231 -14.82 -7.00 -10.97
CA ARG A 231 -13.55 -7.67 -10.65
C ARG A 231 -12.89 -8.24 -11.91
N ARG A 232 -11.57 -8.28 -11.88
CA ARG A 232 -10.67 -8.94 -12.85
C ARG A 232 -9.57 -9.66 -12.10
N LEU A 233 -8.98 -10.67 -12.73
CA LEU A 233 -7.92 -11.50 -12.13
C LEU A 233 -8.40 -12.16 -10.82
N ASP A 234 -9.68 -12.54 -10.77
CA ASP A 234 -10.29 -13.05 -9.53
C ASP A 234 -9.70 -14.42 -9.19
N ALA A 235 -9.08 -14.53 -8.01
CA ALA A 235 -8.54 -15.77 -7.46
C ALA A 235 -7.44 -16.46 -8.31
N ILE A 236 -6.70 -15.72 -9.15
CA ILE A 236 -5.51 -16.27 -9.84
C ILE A 236 -4.28 -16.28 -8.93
N ALA A 237 -3.22 -16.97 -9.34
CA ALA A 237 -2.02 -17.13 -8.51
C ALA A 237 -1.25 -15.83 -8.31
N GLU A 238 -1.21 -14.97 -9.33
CA GLU A 238 -0.42 -13.73 -9.40
C GLU A 238 -0.95 -12.61 -8.50
N VAL A 239 -2.21 -12.71 -8.04
CA VAL A 239 -2.81 -11.79 -7.08
C VAL A 239 -2.82 -12.34 -5.64
N ARG A 240 -2.27 -13.54 -5.42
CA ARG A 240 -2.26 -14.24 -4.13
C ARG A 240 -0.86 -14.27 -3.54
N ALA A 241 -0.79 -14.47 -2.23
CA ALA A 241 0.47 -14.79 -1.57
C ALA A 241 1.11 -16.06 -2.16
N GLU A 242 2.44 -16.02 -2.29
CA GLU A 242 3.26 -17.18 -2.59
C GLU A 242 3.16 -18.19 -1.44
N ARG A 243 3.00 -19.48 -1.77
CA ARG A 243 2.73 -20.51 -0.76
C ARG A 243 3.91 -20.66 0.19
N GLY A 244 3.66 -20.49 1.49
CA GLY A 244 4.65 -20.68 2.54
C GLY A 244 5.64 -19.53 2.66
N PHE A 245 5.29 -18.33 2.18
CA PHE A 245 6.15 -17.17 2.17
C PHE A 245 6.47 -16.63 3.58
N VAL A 246 7.76 -16.51 3.89
CA VAL A 246 8.27 -15.94 5.14
C VAL A 246 9.26 -14.83 4.79
N PRO A 247 8.88 -13.55 4.96
CA PRO A 247 9.81 -12.44 4.80
C PRO A 247 10.67 -12.24 6.05
N PHE A 248 11.72 -11.44 5.92
CA PHE A 248 12.60 -11.07 7.02
C PHE A 248 12.57 -9.57 7.26
N VAL A 249 12.36 -9.12 8.49
CA VAL A 249 12.51 -7.71 8.89
C VAL A 249 13.62 -7.63 9.93
N TRP A 250 14.60 -6.76 9.70
CA TRP A 250 15.82 -6.66 10.54
C TRP A 250 16.54 -8.00 10.77
N GLY A 251 16.48 -8.89 9.78
CA GLY A 251 17.07 -10.23 9.85
C GLY A 251 16.30 -11.23 10.71
N GLN A 252 15.09 -10.90 11.19
CA GLN A 252 14.19 -11.82 11.89
C GLN A 252 13.07 -12.29 10.96
N PRO A 253 12.70 -13.58 10.97
CA PRO A 253 11.56 -14.07 10.20
C PRO A 253 10.26 -13.46 10.74
N LEU A 254 9.40 -13.00 9.83
CA LEU A 254 8.10 -12.44 10.17
C LEU A 254 6.99 -13.47 9.88
N TYR A 255 6.15 -13.71 10.89
CA TYR A 255 4.98 -14.56 10.80
C TYR A 255 3.69 -13.76 11.01
N TYR A 256 2.60 -14.24 10.43
CA TYR A 256 1.29 -13.62 10.51
C TYR A 256 0.48 -14.18 11.68
N ILE A 257 -0.24 -13.30 12.39
CA ILE A 257 -1.19 -13.64 13.45
C ILE A 257 -2.58 -13.58 12.82
N PRO A 258 -3.23 -14.73 12.53
CA PRO A 258 -4.50 -14.74 11.81
C PRO A 258 -5.72 -14.36 12.66
N GLY A 259 -5.54 -14.25 13.98
CA GLY A 259 -6.58 -13.87 14.94
C GLY A 259 -6.23 -14.34 16.35
N PRO A 260 -7.07 -13.99 17.34
CA PRO A 260 -6.88 -14.41 18.72
C PRO A 260 -6.87 -15.94 18.84
N ASP A 261 -5.95 -16.46 19.66
CA ASP A 261 -5.80 -17.90 19.98
C ASP A 261 -5.57 -18.85 18.78
N LEU A 262 -5.29 -18.31 17.59
CA LEU A 262 -4.93 -19.09 16.41
C LEU A 262 -3.40 -19.27 16.29
N PRO A 263 -2.93 -20.40 15.73
CA PRO A 263 -1.50 -20.61 15.52
C PRO A 263 -0.94 -19.62 14.49
N LEU A 264 0.32 -19.22 14.69
CA LEU A 264 1.07 -18.42 13.71
C LEU A 264 1.09 -19.11 12.35
N THR A 265 1.03 -18.31 11.29
CA THR A 265 1.12 -18.78 9.90
C THR A 265 2.12 -17.96 9.09
N THR A 266 2.46 -18.44 7.90
CA THR A 266 3.24 -17.68 6.90
C THR A 266 2.41 -16.51 6.38
N VAL A 267 3.05 -15.46 5.85
CA VAL A 267 2.36 -14.23 5.41
C VAL A 267 1.39 -14.54 4.26
N PRO A 268 0.06 -14.43 4.47
CA PRO A 268 -0.94 -14.85 3.50
C PRO A 268 -1.53 -13.69 2.68
N LEU A 269 -0.93 -12.50 2.78
CA LEU A 269 -1.46 -11.26 2.19
C LEU A 269 -1.30 -11.27 0.66
N GLY A 270 -2.42 -11.04 -0.02
CA GLY A 270 -2.48 -11.03 -1.48
C GLY A 270 -1.98 -9.74 -2.10
N SER A 271 -2.43 -9.45 -3.32
CA SER A 271 -2.09 -8.23 -4.06
C SER A 271 -2.42 -6.99 -3.22
N ASP A 272 -1.43 -6.13 -3.06
CA ASP A 272 -1.57 -4.86 -2.35
C ASP A 272 -1.02 -3.75 -3.24
N GLY A 273 0.31 -3.71 -3.40
CA GLY A 273 0.97 -2.74 -4.23
C GLY A 273 0.43 -2.69 -5.65
N ILE A 274 0.14 -1.46 -6.07
CA ILE A 274 -0.41 -1.15 -7.37
C ILE A 274 0.13 0.19 -7.87
N ALA A 275 0.55 0.22 -9.13
CA ALA A 275 0.96 1.45 -9.78
C ALA A 275 0.50 1.46 -11.24
N LEU A 276 0.12 2.63 -11.75
CA LEU A 276 -0.07 2.82 -13.19
C LEU A 276 1.27 3.18 -13.82
N SER A 277 1.56 2.72 -15.04
CA SER A 277 2.65 3.32 -15.81
C SER A 277 2.43 4.85 -15.96
N ALA A 278 3.47 5.62 -16.26
CA ALA A 278 3.30 7.06 -16.53
C ALA A 278 2.33 7.33 -17.70
N SER A 279 2.26 6.39 -18.66
CA SER A 279 1.27 6.38 -19.74
C SER A 279 -0.07 5.75 -19.34
N GLY A 280 -0.24 5.24 -18.12
CA GLY A 280 -1.35 4.43 -17.61
C GLY A 280 -1.83 3.31 -18.53
N GLU A 281 -1.01 2.89 -19.48
CA GLU A 281 -1.29 1.78 -20.39
C GLU A 281 -1.11 0.45 -19.69
N ASP A 282 -0.21 0.37 -18.72
CA ASP A 282 0.03 -0.81 -17.90
C ASP A 282 -0.34 -0.56 -16.43
N LEU A 283 -0.89 -1.58 -15.79
CA LEU A 283 -1.03 -1.66 -14.35
C LEU A 283 0.04 -2.59 -13.82
N TYR A 284 0.90 -2.11 -12.92
CA TYR A 284 1.83 -2.89 -12.13
C TYR A 284 1.15 -3.32 -10.83
N PHE A 285 1.35 -4.56 -10.41
CA PHE A 285 0.78 -5.09 -9.17
C PHE A 285 1.63 -6.24 -8.60
N GLY A 286 1.45 -6.54 -7.32
CA GLY A 286 2.09 -7.72 -6.71
C GLY A 286 1.63 -7.99 -5.27
N PRO A 287 1.75 -9.24 -4.80
CA PRO A 287 1.36 -9.61 -3.44
C PRO A 287 2.35 -9.14 -2.39
N VAL A 288 1.88 -8.83 -1.18
CA VAL A 288 2.75 -8.61 -0.01
C VAL A 288 3.42 -9.92 0.41
N GLY A 289 2.66 -11.02 0.40
CA GLY A 289 3.16 -12.37 0.64
C GLY A 289 3.98 -12.94 -0.52
N GLY A 290 4.88 -12.15 -1.14
CA GLY A 290 5.72 -12.57 -2.25
C GLY A 290 6.73 -11.50 -2.64
N ARG A 291 7.63 -11.81 -3.58
CA ARG A 291 8.61 -10.84 -4.12
C ARG A 291 8.33 -10.44 -5.56
N SER A 292 7.39 -11.12 -6.20
CA SER A 292 7.12 -10.98 -7.63
C SER A 292 6.45 -9.63 -7.96
N LEU A 293 6.94 -8.98 -9.02
CA LEU A 293 6.28 -7.85 -9.67
C LEU A 293 5.59 -8.35 -10.93
N TYR A 294 4.32 -8.00 -11.09
CA TYR A 294 3.52 -8.31 -12.28
C TYR A 294 3.04 -7.04 -12.96
N SER A 295 2.66 -7.16 -14.23
CA SER A 295 1.90 -6.11 -14.90
C SER A 295 0.94 -6.66 -15.94
N LEU A 296 -0.03 -5.85 -16.36
CA LEU A 296 -0.84 -6.10 -17.56
C LEU A 296 -1.37 -4.79 -18.18
N PRO A 297 -1.75 -4.79 -19.48
CA PRO A 297 -2.38 -3.64 -20.08
C PRO A 297 -3.73 -3.31 -19.42
N THR A 298 -3.91 -2.06 -19.02
CA THR A 298 -5.11 -1.57 -18.31
C THR A 298 -6.39 -1.73 -19.15
N GLU A 299 -6.28 -1.73 -20.48
CA GLU A 299 -7.41 -2.02 -21.37
C GLU A 299 -8.04 -3.40 -21.14
N ARG A 300 -7.24 -4.40 -20.74
CA ARG A 300 -7.74 -5.76 -20.48
C ARG A 300 -8.54 -5.82 -19.21
N LEU A 301 -8.24 -4.95 -18.24
CA LEU A 301 -9.02 -4.81 -17.02
C LEU A 301 -10.37 -4.11 -17.30
N ARG A 302 -10.40 -3.16 -18.24
CA ARG A 302 -11.61 -2.41 -18.61
C ARG A 302 -12.52 -3.15 -19.59
N ASP A 303 -11.99 -4.12 -20.33
CA ASP A 303 -12.75 -4.90 -21.30
C ASP A 303 -13.92 -5.64 -20.64
N ARG A 304 -15.13 -5.36 -21.12
CA ARG A 304 -16.39 -6.00 -20.71
C ARG A 304 -17.21 -6.45 -21.91
N SER A 305 -16.57 -6.59 -23.07
CA SER A 305 -17.24 -6.85 -24.36
C SER A 305 -17.96 -8.20 -24.42
N ASP A 306 -17.40 -9.22 -23.76
CA ASP A 306 -17.94 -10.57 -23.74
C ASP A 306 -17.49 -11.37 -22.49
N GLY A 307 -17.96 -12.61 -22.37
CA GLY A 307 -17.64 -13.49 -21.24
C GLY A 307 -16.19 -14.01 -21.19
N SER A 308 -15.39 -13.80 -22.23
CA SER A 308 -13.97 -14.20 -22.30
C SER A 308 -13.00 -13.07 -21.92
N ALA A 309 -13.51 -11.88 -21.56
CA ALA A 309 -12.68 -10.75 -21.10
C ALA A 309 -11.77 -11.12 -19.91
N GLU A 310 -12.24 -11.95 -18.99
CA GLU A 310 -11.45 -12.44 -17.85
C GLU A 310 -10.24 -13.26 -18.33
N LEU A 311 -10.46 -14.22 -19.23
CA LEU A 311 -9.40 -15.06 -19.79
C LEU A 311 -8.36 -14.22 -20.55
N ARG A 312 -8.79 -13.19 -21.27
CA ARG A 312 -7.88 -12.26 -21.96
C ARG A 312 -7.05 -11.44 -20.98
N ALA A 313 -7.62 -11.02 -19.85
CA ALA A 313 -6.88 -10.31 -18.82
C ALA A 313 -5.83 -11.22 -18.17
N GLN A 314 -6.20 -12.44 -17.80
CA GLN A 314 -5.27 -13.43 -17.22
C GLN A 314 -4.12 -13.76 -18.18
N ALA A 315 -4.43 -14.00 -19.46
CA ALA A 315 -3.41 -14.29 -20.47
C ALA A 315 -2.46 -13.11 -20.77
N ALA A 316 -2.84 -11.88 -20.39
CA ALA A 316 -2.04 -10.68 -20.60
C ALA A 316 -1.11 -10.35 -19.42
N VAL A 317 -1.21 -11.08 -18.30
CA VAL A 317 -0.34 -10.89 -17.14
C VAL A 317 1.11 -11.25 -17.49
N GLN A 318 2.03 -10.35 -17.15
CA GLN A 318 3.46 -10.51 -17.35
C GLN A 318 4.18 -10.43 -16.02
N ARG A 319 5.07 -11.39 -15.72
CA ARG A 319 6.00 -11.30 -14.60
C ARG A 319 7.18 -10.40 -14.99
N ARG A 320 7.41 -9.33 -14.24
CA ARG A 320 8.44 -8.32 -14.49
C ARG A 320 9.73 -8.54 -13.70
N GLY A 321 9.75 -9.53 -12.81
CA GLY A 321 10.91 -9.85 -11.98
C GLY A 321 10.54 -9.84 -10.51
N GLU A 322 11.52 -9.53 -9.66
CA GLU A 322 11.37 -9.43 -8.21
C GLU A 322 11.71 -8.03 -7.72
N ARG A 323 10.91 -7.52 -6.78
CA ARG A 323 11.00 -6.16 -6.22
C ARG A 323 11.41 -6.10 -4.74
N GLY A 324 11.53 -7.25 -4.08
CA GLY A 324 11.56 -7.33 -2.61
C GLY A 324 10.15 -7.37 -2.01
N VAL A 325 10.04 -7.23 -0.70
CA VAL A 325 8.75 -7.31 0.02
C VAL A 325 8.25 -5.91 0.30
N SER A 326 7.07 -5.58 -0.21
CA SER A 326 6.49 -4.26 -0.09
C SER A 326 4.98 -4.31 -0.17
N ASP A 327 4.37 -3.31 0.47
CA ASP A 327 2.94 -3.04 0.37
C ASP A 327 2.71 -2.18 -0.87
N GLY A 328 2.77 -0.85 -0.78
CA GLY A 328 2.45 0.08 -1.87
C GLY A 328 3.55 0.26 -2.93
N PHE A 329 3.11 0.64 -4.14
CA PHE A 329 3.95 1.07 -5.26
C PHE A 329 3.57 2.49 -5.69
N GLU A 330 4.44 3.18 -6.42
CA GLU A 330 4.09 4.44 -7.10
C GLU A 330 4.92 4.63 -8.36
N THR A 331 4.42 5.38 -9.36
CA THR A 331 5.16 5.68 -10.58
C THR A 331 5.47 7.16 -10.71
N ASP A 332 6.73 7.51 -10.99
CA ASP A 332 7.10 8.90 -11.29
C ASP A 332 6.87 9.28 -12.76
N THR A 333 7.08 10.57 -13.06
CA THR A 333 6.95 11.11 -14.43
C THR A 333 8.00 10.61 -15.42
N ASN A 334 9.09 9.96 -14.95
CA ASN A 334 10.07 9.32 -15.81
C ASN A 334 9.68 7.87 -16.14
N GLY A 335 8.60 7.36 -15.54
CA GLY A 335 8.11 5.99 -15.75
C GLY A 335 8.76 4.95 -14.84
N PHE A 336 9.52 5.35 -13.81
CA PHE A 336 10.05 4.42 -12.83
C PHE A 336 8.97 4.03 -11.82
N VAL A 337 8.84 2.72 -11.56
CA VAL A 337 7.89 2.19 -10.58
C VAL A 337 8.62 1.98 -9.25
N TYR A 338 8.41 2.88 -8.31
CA TYR A 338 8.94 2.82 -6.96
C TYR A 338 8.23 1.72 -6.17
N VAL A 339 9.04 0.99 -5.41
CA VAL A 339 8.62 -0.14 -4.59
C VAL A 339 9.37 -0.06 -3.26
N GLY A 340 8.66 -0.31 -2.16
CA GLY A 340 9.34 -0.56 -0.89
C GLY A 340 10.16 -1.85 -0.94
N ASN A 341 10.99 -2.07 0.09
CA ASN A 341 11.58 -3.37 0.35
C ASN A 341 11.94 -3.47 1.85
N MET A 342 10.99 -3.99 2.64
CA MET A 342 11.11 -4.11 4.10
C MET A 342 12.25 -5.06 4.52
N GLU A 343 12.67 -5.98 3.65
CA GLU A 343 13.76 -6.91 3.97
C GLU A 343 15.14 -6.26 3.92
N GLN A 344 15.25 -5.12 3.24
CA GLN A 344 16.54 -4.43 3.03
C GLN A 344 16.56 -3.01 3.60
N ASN A 345 15.49 -2.59 4.26
CA ASN A 345 15.28 -1.22 4.74
C ASN A 345 15.43 -0.16 3.65
N GLU A 346 14.83 -0.39 2.48
CA GLU A 346 15.03 0.46 1.31
C GLU A 346 13.71 0.78 0.59
N VAL A 347 13.79 1.82 -0.23
CA VAL A 347 12.91 2.05 -1.37
C VAL A 347 13.77 1.87 -2.61
N GLY A 348 13.32 1.00 -3.52
CA GLY A 348 13.89 0.80 -4.83
C GLY A 348 12.95 1.29 -5.92
N PHE A 349 13.38 1.19 -7.17
CA PHE A 349 12.52 1.38 -8.33
C PHE A 349 12.79 0.34 -9.41
N TYR A 350 11.73 -0.08 -10.08
CA TYR A 350 11.77 -0.86 -11.30
C TYR A 350 11.80 0.06 -12.52
N ASN A 351 12.77 -0.16 -13.42
CA ASN A 351 12.85 0.53 -14.70
C ASN A 351 12.25 -0.35 -15.82
N PRO A 352 11.12 0.05 -16.43
CA PRO A 352 10.48 -0.73 -17.48
C PRO A 352 11.26 -0.82 -18.78
N GLU A 353 12.19 0.10 -19.05
CA GLU A 353 12.98 0.11 -20.30
C GLU A 353 14.02 -1.02 -20.35
N ASN A 354 14.52 -1.47 -19.20
CA ASN A 354 15.58 -2.46 -19.10
C ASN A 354 15.33 -3.57 -18.08
N ALA A 355 14.15 -3.59 -17.46
CA ALA A 355 13.70 -4.56 -16.47
C ALA A 355 14.59 -4.68 -15.22
N SER A 356 15.32 -3.63 -14.86
CA SER A 356 16.14 -3.62 -13.64
C SER A 356 15.35 -3.12 -12.43
N VAL A 357 15.67 -3.66 -11.25
CA VAL A 357 15.31 -3.06 -9.96
C VAL A 357 16.57 -2.46 -9.36
N THR A 358 16.51 -1.18 -9.01
CA THR A 358 17.64 -0.41 -8.52
C THR A 358 17.30 0.26 -7.19
N LEU A 359 18.26 0.29 -6.27
CA LEU A 359 18.17 1.01 -5.01
C LEU A 359 18.03 2.52 -5.25
N PHE A 360 17.02 3.14 -4.65
CA PHE A 360 16.89 4.60 -4.59
C PHE A 360 17.44 5.15 -3.28
N VAL A 361 16.89 4.69 -2.15
CA VAL A 361 17.28 5.12 -0.80
C VAL A 361 17.22 3.94 0.16
N ARG A 362 18.19 3.86 1.06
CA ARG A 362 18.27 2.85 2.11
C ARG A 362 18.64 3.53 3.41
N ASP A 363 17.95 3.21 4.49
CA ASP A 363 18.19 3.76 5.81
C ASP A 363 17.54 2.86 6.87
N PRO A 364 18.16 2.59 8.03
CA PRO A 364 17.56 1.74 9.07
C PRO A 364 16.19 2.21 9.57
N ARG A 365 15.82 3.48 9.36
CA ARG A 365 14.49 4.03 9.67
C ARG A 365 13.39 3.53 8.73
N ILE A 366 13.73 2.98 7.56
CA ILE A 366 12.80 2.48 6.55
C ILE A 366 12.50 1.00 6.84
N SER A 367 11.87 0.67 7.96
CA SER A 367 11.66 -0.74 8.33
C SER A 367 10.46 -1.40 7.67
N TRP A 368 9.43 -0.61 7.35
CA TRP A 368 8.21 -1.07 6.70
C TRP A 368 7.67 0.09 5.86
N VAL A 369 7.78 -0.03 4.54
CA VAL A 369 7.27 1.00 3.60
C VAL A 369 5.89 0.57 3.17
N ASP A 370 4.89 1.17 3.79
CA ASP A 370 3.49 0.93 3.47
C ASP A 370 3.09 1.71 2.21
N THR A 371 3.01 3.03 2.31
CA THR A 371 2.53 3.90 1.23
C THR A 371 3.64 4.79 0.65
N THR A 372 3.59 5.01 -0.68
CA THR A 372 4.41 6.00 -1.39
C THR A 372 3.51 6.89 -2.26
N CYS A 373 3.84 8.19 -2.34
CA CYS A 373 3.18 9.15 -3.22
C CYS A 373 4.24 10.10 -3.80
N VAL A 374 4.09 10.50 -5.08
CA VAL A 374 5.06 11.35 -5.81
C VAL A 374 4.41 12.52 -6.50
#